data_AF-A0A0R3PDN7-F1
#
_entry.id   AF-A0A0R3PDN7-F1
#
_cell.length_a   1.000
_cell.length_b   1.000
_cell.length_c   1.000
_cell.angle_alpha   90.00
_cell.angle_beta   90.00
_cell.angle_gamma   90.00
#
_symmetry.space_group_name_H-M   'P 1'
#
loop_
_entity.id
_entity.type
_entity.pdbx_description
1 polymer ?
#
loop_
_entity_poly.entity_id
_entity_poly.type
_entity_poly.pdbx_seq_one_letter_code
_entity_poly.pdbx_strand_id
1 'polypeptide(L)'
;MFVEEEQERGAVIVFVGNKCDMKQRRQDKRSLDKVMAEYGAPYMEISAKTGYNVKELFSFVAHIPFPNHKRSQSAPIREFLDNVL
;
A
#
# COMPACT_ATOMS: atom_id res chain seq x y z
N MET A 1 9.28 -10.97 -9.25
CA MET A 1 9.28 -9.47 -9.32
C MET A 1 10.55 -9.00 -8.59
N PHE A 2 11.17 -7.87 -8.96
CA PHE A 2 12.44 -7.40 -8.34
C PHE A 2 12.43 -7.31 -6.80
N VAL A 3 11.24 -7.33 -6.20
CA VAL A 3 11.04 -7.29 -4.75
C VAL A 3 11.72 -8.47 -4.04
N GLU A 4 11.76 -9.67 -4.62
CA GLU A 4 12.28 -10.86 -3.92
C GLU A 4 13.80 -10.92 -3.78
N GLU A 5 14.55 -10.39 -4.74
CA GLU A 5 16.01 -10.44 -4.74
C GLU A 5 16.63 -9.47 -3.74
N GLU A 6 15.95 -8.34 -3.47
CA GLU A 6 16.44 -7.25 -2.62
C GLU A 6 15.73 -7.20 -1.26
N GLN A 7 14.80 -8.12 -0.99
CA GLN A 7 14.04 -8.12 0.27
C GLN A 7 14.88 -8.68 1.42
N GLU A 8 15.24 -7.80 2.36
CA GLU A 8 15.78 -8.24 3.65
C GLU A 8 14.70 -8.94 4.50
N ARG A 9 15.12 -9.95 5.27
CA ARG A 9 14.23 -10.69 6.15
C ARG A 9 13.61 -9.76 7.19
N GLY A 10 12.27 -9.67 7.19
CA GLY A 10 11.52 -8.79 8.09
C GLY A 10 11.17 -7.42 7.49
N ALA A 11 11.57 -7.14 6.25
CA ALA A 11 11.10 -5.96 5.53
C ALA A 11 9.59 -6.02 5.28
N VAL A 12 8.94 -4.87 5.49
CA VAL A 12 7.51 -4.68 5.26
C VAL A 12 7.28 -4.29 3.80
N ILE A 13 6.42 -5.03 3.10
CA ILE A 13 6.01 -4.73 1.73
C ILE A 13 4.65 -4.04 1.75
N VAL A 14 4.52 -2.94 1.01
CA VAL A 14 3.25 -2.24 0.72
C VAL A 14 3.22 -1.90 -0.76
N PHE A 15 2.17 -2.31 -1.46
CA PHE A 15 1.98 -1.93 -2.86
C PHE A 15 1.40 -0.52 -2.96
N VAL A 16 1.97 0.29 -3.86
CA VAL A 16 1.59 1.69 -3.99
C VAL A 16 1.17 1.99 -5.43
N GLY A 17 -0.11 2.35 -5.58
CA GLY A 17 -0.69 2.89 -6.80
C GLY A 17 -0.32 4.34 -6.99
N ASN A 18 0.91 4.64 -7.39
CA ASN A 18 1.30 6.03 -7.60
C ASN A 18 0.67 6.62 -8.87
N LYS A 19 0.59 7.96 -8.93
CA LYS A 19 0.05 8.77 -10.03
C LYS A 19 -1.47 8.61 -10.21
N CYS A 20 -2.21 8.39 -9.12
CA CYS A 20 -3.67 8.24 -9.17
C CYS A 20 -4.42 9.50 -9.64
N ASP A 21 -3.74 10.65 -9.71
CA ASP A 21 -4.25 11.91 -10.26
C ASP A 21 -4.39 11.88 -11.80
N MET A 22 -3.71 10.96 -12.49
CA MET A 22 -3.76 10.88 -13.95
C MET A 22 -5.01 10.15 -14.43
N LYS A 23 -5.91 10.88 -15.10
CA LYS A 23 -7.13 10.28 -15.70
C LYS A 23 -6.85 9.17 -16.72
N GLN A 24 -5.68 9.18 -17.35
CA GLN A 24 -5.28 8.17 -18.34
C GLN A 24 -4.56 6.96 -17.71
N ARG A 25 -4.28 6.98 -16.40
CA ARG A 25 -3.68 5.84 -15.71
C ARG A 25 -4.61 4.65 -15.82
N ARG A 26 -4.09 3.54 -16.34
CA ARG A 26 -4.77 2.25 -16.34
C ARG A 26 -4.11 1.36 -15.31
N GLN A 27 -4.93 0.75 -14.48
CA GLN A 27 -4.52 -0.28 -13.56
C GLN A 27 -5.24 -1.56 -13.92
N ASP A 28 -4.48 -2.63 -14.12
CA ASP A 28 -5.07 -3.96 -14.22
C ASP A 28 -5.39 -4.47 -12.82
N LYS A 29 -6.68 -4.40 -12.48
CA LYS A 29 -7.19 -4.85 -11.18
C LYS A 29 -6.92 -6.33 -10.94
N ARG A 30 -6.99 -7.19 -11.96
CA ARG A 30 -6.78 -8.64 -11.78
C ARG A 30 -5.33 -8.95 -11.44
N SER A 31 -4.40 -8.32 -12.16
CA SER A 31 -2.98 -8.47 -11.88
C SER A 31 -2.61 -7.92 -10.50
N LEU A 32 -3.22 -6.79 -10.11
CA LEU A 32 -3.03 -6.23 -8.76
C LEU A 32 -3.54 -7.19 -7.68
N ASP A 33 -4.79 -7.66 -7.79
CA ASP A 33 -5.42 -8.54 -6.81
C ASP A 33 -4.59 -9.83 -6.61
N LYS A 34 -4.08 -10.39 -7.71
CA LYS A 34 -3.18 -11.55 -7.67
C LYS A 34 -1.90 -11.27 -6.89
N VAL A 35 -1.24 -10.13 -7.17
CA VAL A 35 0.03 -9.76 -6.54
C VAL A 35 -0.17 -9.39 -5.06
N MET A 36 -1.26 -8.71 -4.70
CA MET A 36 -1.61 -8.45 -3.30
C MET A 36 -1.79 -9.76 -2.51
N ALA A 37 -2.49 -10.73 -3.10
CA ALA A 37 -2.70 -12.04 -2.49
C ALA A 37 -1.40 -12.85 -2.37
N GLU A 38 -0.55 -12.83 -3.40
CA GLU A 38 0.73 -13.54 -3.43
C GLU A 38 1.70 -13.08 -2.33
N TYR A 39 1.79 -11.76 -2.10
CA TYR A 39 2.68 -11.21 -1.08
C TYR A 39 2.00 -10.97 0.28
N GLY A 40 0.69 -11.20 0.40
CA GLY A 40 -0.08 -10.89 1.60
C GLY A 40 0.03 -9.42 2.02
N ALA A 41 0.22 -8.53 1.05
CA ALA A 41 0.61 -7.15 1.28
C ALA A 41 -0.53 -6.16 0.93
N PRO A 42 -0.69 -5.09 1.72
CA PRO A 42 -1.72 -4.08 1.50
C PRO A 42 -1.42 -3.21 0.27
N TYR A 43 -2.45 -2.51 -0.21
CA TYR A 43 -2.36 -1.59 -1.33
C TYR A 43 -2.94 -0.22 -1.02
N MET A 44 -2.28 0.85 -1.49
CA MET A 44 -2.79 2.22 -1.37
C MET A 44 -2.58 3.01 -2.67
N GLU A 45 -3.65 3.68 -3.13
CA GLU A 45 -3.57 4.69 -4.19
C GLU A 45 -3.00 5.99 -3.61
N ILE A 46 -2.00 6.56 -4.28
CA ILE A 46 -1.41 7.84 -3.92
C ILE A 46 -1.20 8.73 -5.15
N SER A 47 -1.08 10.02 -4.89
CA SER A 47 -0.40 10.93 -5.83
C SER A 47 0.71 11.65 -5.11
N ALA A 48 1.95 11.27 -5.41
CA ALA A 48 3.12 12.02 -4.97
C ALA A 48 3.12 13.47 -5.51
N LYS A 49 2.41 13.73 -6.61
CA LYS A 49 2.31 15.06 -7.21
C LYS A 49 1.38 16.00 -6.44
N THR A 50 0.21 15.51 -6.03
CA THR A 50 -0.79 16.34 -5.32
C THR A 50 -0.69 16.20 -3.80
N GLY A 51 0.08 15.24 -3.30
CA GLY A 51 0.15 14.88 -1.90
C GLY A 51 -0.98 13.96 -1.42
N TYR A 52 -1.89 13.55 -2.32
CA TYR A 52 -3.00 12.65 -1.98
C TYR A 52 -2.48 11.32 -1.42
N ASN A 53 -2.94 10.96 -0.22
CA ASN A 53 -2.61 9.75 0.53
C ASN A 53 -1.12 9.54 0.88
N VAL A 54 -0.25 10.52 0.63
CA VAL A 54 1.19 10.39 0.93
C VAL A 54 1.41 10.31 2.44
N LYS A 55 0.74 11.16 3.23
CA LYS A 55 0.88 11.17 4.69
C LYS A 55 0.36 9.87 5.31
N GLU A 56 -0.75 9.37 4.79
CA GLU A 56 -1.40 8.13 5.18
C GLU A 56 -0.50 6.93 4.91
N LEU A 57 0.13 6.86 3.73
CA LEU A 57 1.08 5.82 3.38
C LEU A 57 2.25 5.76 4.38
N PHE A 58 2.90 6.89 4.64
CA PHE A 58 4.05 6.90 5.54
C PHE A 58 3.66 6.68 7.00
N SER A 59 2.49 7.19 7.44
CA SER A 59 1.94 6.86 8.76
C SER A 59 1.70 5.36 8.87
N PHE A 60 1.10 4.74 7.86
CA PHE A 60 0.85 3.30 7.85
C PHE A 60 2.15 2.48 7.93
N VAL A 61 3.12 2.75 7.05
CA VAL A 61 4.41 2.07 7.03
C VAL A 61 5.16 2.20 8.36
N ALA A 62 5.12 3.38 8.98
CA ALA A 62 5.74 3.60 10.30
C ALA A 62 5.05 2.82 11.43
N HIS A 63 3.75 2.51 11.32
CA HIS A 63 3.00 1.81 12.36
C HIS A 63 3.11 0.29 12.29
N ILE A 64 3.32 -0.31 11.11
CA ILE A 64 3.39 -1.76 10.96
C ILE A 64 4.43 -2.42 11.88
N PRO A 65 5.69 -1.94 11.94
CA PRO A 65 6.68 -2.52 12.86
C PRO A 65 6.47 -2.09 14.33
N PHE A 66 5.65 -1.06 14.59
CA PHE A 66 5.45 -0.47 15.93
C PHE A 66 3.96 -0.32 16.27
N PRO A 67 3.18 -1.42 16.38
CA PRO A 67 1.72 -1.37 16.52
C PRO A 67 1.25 -0.70 17.82
N ASN A 68 2.10 -0.65 18.84
CA ASN A 68 1.81 0.00 20.13
C ASN A 68 2.07 1.52 20.10
N HIS A 69 2.61 2.06 19.00
CA HIS A 69 2.78 3.50 18.82
C HIS A 69 1.45 4.14 18.43
N LYS A 70 1.15 5.33 18.97
CA LYS A 70 -0.14 6.00 18.70
C LYS A 70 -0.23 6.37 17.21
N ARG A 71 -1.19 5.77 16.49
CA ARG A 71 -1.56 6.18 15.14
C ARG A 71 -1.93 7.66 15.13
N SER A 72 -1.21 8.45 14.33
CA SER A 72 -1.73 9.72 13.81
C SER A 72 -3.08 9.42 13.17
N GLN A 73 -4.13 10.18 13.49
CA GLN A 73 -5.42 10.05 12.82
C GLN A 73 -5.19 10.08 11.30
N SER A 74 -5.56 9.02 10.59
CA SER A 74 -5.35 8.86 9.15
C SER A 74 -6.59 8.23 8.51
N ALA A 75 -6.85 8.60 7.25
CA ALA A 75 -7.97 8.10 6.44
C ALA A 75 -8.01 6.55 6.37
N PRO A 76 -9.17 5.93 6.06
CA PRO A 76 -9.32 4.48 6.03
C PRO A 76 -8.38 3.86 4.97
N ILE A 77 -7.57 2.90 5.41
CA ILE A 77 -6.75 2.04 4.55
C ILE A 77 -7.64 0.91 4.07
N ARG A 78 -7.55 0.57 2.78
CA ARG A 78 -8.21 -0.62 2.27
C ARG A 78 -7.36 -1.83 2.62
N GLU A 79 -7.82 -2.61 3.58
CA GLU A 79 -7.11 -3.80 4.04
C GLU A 79 -7.51 -5.01 3.17
N PHE A 80 -6.64 -6.01 3.09
CA PHE A 80 -6.93 -7.26 2.36
C PHE A 80 -8.25 -7.92 2.84
N LEU A 81 -8.56 -7.76 4.13
CA LEU A 81 -9.77 -8.28 4.76
C LEU A 81 -11.08 -7.68 4.21
N ASP A 82 -11.04 -6.50 3.57
CA ASP A 82 -12.23 -5.85 3.01
C ASP A 82 -12.78 -6.54 1.76
N ASN A 83 -12.06 -7.52 1.19
CA ASN A 83 -12.47 -8.27 0.00
C ASN A 83 -12.70 -9.78 0.26
N VAL A 84 -12.76 -10.22 1.53
CA VAL A 84 -12.95 -11.64 1.92
C VAL A 84 -14.35 -11.90 2.50
N LEU A 85 -15.30 -10.96 2.36
CA LEU A 85 -16.73 -11.16 2.63
C LEU A 85 -17.57 -11.00 1.36
#